data_AF-A0A3D0YKT0-F1
#
_entry.id   AF-A0A3D0YKT0-F1
#
_cell.length_a   1.000
_cell.length_b   1.000
_cell.length_c   1.000
_cell.angle_alpha   90.00
_cell.angle_beta   90.00
_cell.angle_gamma   90.00
#
_symmetry.space_group_name_H-M   'P 1'
#
loop_
_entity.id
_entity.type
_entity.pdbx_description
1 polymer ?
#
loop_
_entity_poly.entity_id
_entity_poly.type
_entity_poly.pdbx_seq_one_letter_code
_entity_poly.pdbx_strand_id
1 'polypeptide(L)' 'MSENRKIDGRSIEFSMRIIRVRRHLDAITKIIRILAKQLLRSGTSIGANVPET' A
#
# COMPACT_ATOMS: atom_id res chain seq x y z
N MET A 1 10.43 11.72 -19.89
CA MET A 1 11.62 10.97 -19.42
C MET A 1 11.13 9.87 -18.51
N SER A 2 11.30 8.61 -18.88
CA SER A 2 10.96 7.49 -17.99
C SER A 2 11.98 7.49 -16.87
N GLU A 3 11.61 8.11 -15.76
CA GLU A 3 12.42 8.15 -14.56
C GLU A 3 12.57 6.71 -14.07
N ASN A 4 13.78 6.15 -14.18
CA ASN A 4 14.13 4.83 -13.67
C ASN A 4 14.14 4.91 -12.13
N ARG A 5 12.95 5.04 -11.54
CA ARG A 5 12.78 5.17 -10.10
C ARG A 5 13.16 3.83 -9.47
N LYS A 6 14.14 3.89 -8.56
CA LYS A 6 14.55 2.75 -7.73
C LYS A 6 13.32 2.09 -7.11
N ILE A 7 13.39 0.76 -6.96
CA ILE A 7 12.29 -0.04 -6.44
C ILE A 7 11.81 0.47 -5.08
N ASP A 8 12.73 1.00 -4.26
CA ASP A 8 12.49 1.62 -2.95
C ASP A 8 11.50 2.79 -3.05
N GLY A 9 11.70 3.70 -4.01
CA GLY A 9 10.78 4.81 -4.21
C GLY A 9 9.39 4.35 -4.68
N ARG A 10 9.37 3.30 -5.52
CA ARG A 10 8.12 2.73 -6.04
C ARG A 10 7.35 1.96 -4.96
N SER A 11 8.02 1.27 -4.05
CA SER A 11 7.40 0.52 -2.95
C SER A 11 6.80 1.45 -1.88
N ILE A 12 7.44 2.58 -1.61
CA ILE A 12 6.88 3.64 -0.74
C ILE A 12 5.64 4.27 -1.39
N GLU A 13 5.70 4.64 -2.66
CA GLU A 13 4.54 5.21 -3.37
C GLU A 13 3.37 4.21 -3.40
N PHE A 14 3.66 2.93 -3.64
CA PHE A 14 2.67 1.86 -3.59
C PHE A 14 2.01 1.74 -2.21
N SER A 15 2.81 1.74 -1.13
CA SER A 15 2.29 1.72 0.25
C SER A 15 1.31 2.86 0.52
N MET A 16 1.62 4.08 0.04
CA MET A 16 0.73 5.24 0.16
C MET A 16 -0.57 5.07 -0.61
N ARG A 17 -0.55 4.41 -1.78
CA ARG A 17 -1.77 4.07 -2.53
C ARG A 17 -2.63 3.06 -1.78
N ILE A 18 -2.02 2.06 -1.14
CA ILE A 18 -2.75 1.08 -0.32
C ILE A 18 -3.45 1.75 0.87
N ILE A 19 -2.80 2.70 1.54
CA ILE A 19 -3.42 3.50 2.60
C ILE A 19 -4.66 4.25 2.07
N ARG A 20 -4.56 4.87 0.88
CA ARG A 20 -5.69 5.55 0.24
C ARG A 20 -6.83 4.58 -0.12
N VAL A 21 -6.50 3.41 -0.67
CA VAL A 21 -7.49 2.35 -0.96
C VAL A 21 -8.21 1.95 0.32
N ARG A 22 -7.48 1.68 1.41
CA ARG A 22 -8.12 1.31 2.68
C ARG A 22 -9.11 2.38 3.16
N ARG A 23 -8.74 3.66 3.11
CA ARG A 23 -9.62 4.77 3.49
C ARG A 23 -10.89 4.83 2.64
N HIS A 24 -10.76 4.60 1.33
CA HIS A 24 -11.89 4.56 0.42
C HIS A 24 -12.82 3.37 0.69
N LEU A 25 -12.25 2.17 0.89
CA LEU A 25 -13.02 0.96 1.21
C LEU A 25 -13.77 1.07 2.55
N ASP A 26 -13.13 1.65 3.57
CA ASP A 26 -13.77 1.89 4.88
C ASP A 26 -14.96 2.87 4.79
N ALA A 27 -14.97 3.77 3.79
CA ALA A 27 -16.07 4.72 3.55
C ALA A 27 -17.25 4.10 2.80
N ILE A 28 -17.02 3.07 1.97
CA ILE A 28 -18.07 2.42 1.16
C ILE A 28 -18.89 1.44 2.02
N THR A 29 -18.24 0.50 2.69
CA THR A 29 -18.95 -0.55 3.44
C THR A 29 -18.08 -1.19 4.51
N LYS A 30 -18.70 -1.53 5.64
CA LYS A 30 -18.02 -2.24 6.74
C LYS A 30 -17.77 -3.72 6.43
N ILE A 31 -18.47 -4.30 5.44
CA ILE A 31 -18.38 -5.73 5.09
C ILE A 31 -16.95 -6.11 4.66
N ILE A 32 -16.26 -5.23 3.94
CA ILE A 32 -14.91 -5.48 3.42
C ILE A 32 -13.78 -5.12 4.39
N ARG A 33 -14.09 -4.74 5.63
CA ARG A 33 -13.11 -4.24 6.61
C ARG A 33 -12.00 -5.26 6.91
N ILE A 34 -12.32 -6.55 6.97
CA ILE A 34 -11.34 -7.61 7.21
C ILE A 34 -10.33 -7.67 6.07
N LEU A 35 -10.81 -7.74 4.83
CA LEU A 35 -9.96 -7.74 3.63
C LEU A 35 -9.15 -6.45 3.50
N ALA A 36 -9.78 -5.31 3.77
CA ALA A 36 -9.11 -4.02 3.73
C ALA A 36 -7.99 -3.91 4.80
N LYS A 37 -8.15 -4.57 5.96
CA LYS A 37 -7.10 -4.68 6.99
C LYS A 37 -5.95 -5.58 6.54
N GLN A 38 -6.24 -6.70 5.88
CA GLN A 38 -5.20 -7.56 5.31
C GLN A 38 -4.41 -6.83 4.22
N LEU A 39 -5.11 -6.17 3.30
CA LEU A 39 -4.49 -5.39 2.22
C LEU A 39 -3.63 -4.26 2.77
N LEU A 40 -4.09 -3.54 3.81
CA LEU A 40 -3.29 -2.51 4.45
C LEU A 40 -1.98 -3.07 4.98
N ARG A 41 -2.02 -4.17 5.74
CA ARG A 41 -0.83 -4.76 6.36
C ARG A 41 0.15 -5.29 5.32
N SER A 42 -0.31 -6.08 4.35
CA SER A 42 0.56 -6.64 3.32
C SER A 42 1.11 -5.56 2.40
N GLY A 43 0.29 -4.59 2.00
CA GLY A 43 0.70 -3.52 1.11
C GLY A 43 1.69 -2.53 1.71
N THR A 44 1.57 -2.17 2.99
CA THR A 44 2.55 -1.30 3.66
C THR A 44 3.82 -2.05 4.05
N SER A 45 3.75 -3.36 4.28
CA SER A 45 4.94 -4.19 4.56
C SER A 45 5.89 -4.23 3.36
N ILE A 46 5.41 -4.07 2.13
CA ILE A 46 6.28 -4.01 0.95
C ILE A 46 7.19 -2.77 1.01
N GLY A 47 6.64 -1.60 1.36
CA GLY A 47 7.45 -0.38 1.52
C GLY A 47 8.42 -0.45 2.70
N ALA A 48 8.10 -1.25 3.72
CA ALA A 48 8.97 -1.48 4.88
C ALA A 48 10.11 -2.47 4.59
N ASN A 49 9.83 -3.56 3.87
CA ASN A 49 10.80 -4.66 3.69
C ASN A 49 11.74 -4.45 2.50
N VAL A 50 11.33 -3.71 1.46
CA VAL A 50 12.19 -3.48 0.28
C VAL A 50 13.52 -2.78 0.65
N PRO A 51 13.54 -1.76 1.54
CA PRO A 51 14.79 -1.16 2.02
C PRO A 51 15.67 -2.07 2.90
N GLU A 52 15.09 -3.14 3.48
CA GLU A 52 15.81 -4.08 4.36
C GLU A 52 16.50 -5.22 3.57
N THR A 53 16.18 -5.36 2.28
CA THR A 53 16.69 -6.41 1.38
C THR A 53 17.94 -5.93 0.65
#